data_AF-A0A7S2FUI9-F1
#
_entry.id   AF-A0A7S2FUI9-F1
#
_cell.length_a   1.000
_cell.length_b   1.000
_cell.length_c   1.000
_cell.angle_alpha   90.00
_cell.angle_beta   90.00
_cell.angle_gamma   90.00
#
_symmetry.space_group_name_H-M   'P 1'
#
loop_
_entity.id
_entity.type
_entity.pdbx_description
1 polymer ?
#
loop_
_entity_poly.entity_id
_entity_poly.type
_entity_poly.pdbx_seq_one_letter_code
_entity_poly.pdbx_strand_id
1 'polypeptide(L)'
;MTTVVSREALAQDPNGLQFLAHSLGMLVAEPASMPSPTLTRGAAYALVALSATPQPELASQGAGALADLTPKPHLSAAFVEAGALPAVVRHIQNMARSEANAVVTLARALGVMVADNEAARLAAVEAGGIKALGAALLGCSEVEGRLTLALSLAKLARGDWGAAYEACGWPAILAVLNLGSEASGAIHLEVANGAATLMTTVVSREALAQDPNGLQFLAHSLGMLVAEPASMPSPTLTRGAAYALVALSATPQPELASQGAGALADLTPKPHLSAAFVEAGALPAVVRHIQNMARSEANAVVTLARALGVMVADNEAARLAAVEAGGIKALGAALLGCSEVEGRLTL
;
A
#
# COMPACT_ATOMS: atom_id res chain seq x y z
N MET A 1 -40.19 -14.86 22.13
CA MET A 1 -40.93 -15.02 20.85
C MET A 1 -41.62 -13.73 20.36
N THR A 2 -41.79 -12.68 21.18
CA THR A 2 -42.42 -11.42 20.78
C THR A 2 -41.52 -10.41 20.04
N THR A 3 -40.20 -10.65 19.97
CA THR A 3 -39.22 -9.71 19.37
C THR A 3 -38.93 -9.93 17.89
N VAL A 4 -39.31 -11.07 17.31
CA VAL A 4 -39.01 -11.39 15.89
C VAL A 4 -40.03 -10.75 14.95
N VAL A 5 -41.31 -10.71 15.37
CA VAL A 5 -42.43 -10.17 14.57
C VAL A 5 -42.28 -8.67 14.27
N SER A 6 -41.60 -7.91 15.14
CA SER A 6 -41.42 -6.46 14.94
C SER A 6 -40.36 -6.11 13.89
N ARG A 7 -39.35 -6.96 13.65
CA ARG A 7 -38.31 -6.68 12.64
C ARG A 7 -38.82 -6.87 11.22
N GLU A 8 -39.56 -7.94 10.97
CA GLU A 8 -40.16 -8.20 9.66
C GLU A 8 -41.21 -7.15 9.31
N ALA A 9 -42.04 -6.75 10.28
CA ALA A 9 -43.03 -5.69 10.07
C ALA A 9 -42.37 -4.33 9.72
N LEU A 10 -41.27 -3.96 10.40
CA LEU A 10 -40.52 -2.75 10.07
C LEU A 10 -39.81 -2.83 8.71
N ALA A 11 -39.38 -4.02 8.29
CA ALA A 11 -38.80 -4.22 6.96
C ALA A 11 -39.84 -4.07 5.83
N GLN A 12 -41.12 -4.26 6.14
CA GLN A 12 -42.23 -4.10 5.19
C GLN A 12 -42.73 -2.65 5.06
N ASP A 13 -42.32 -1.75 5.97
CA ASP A 13 -42.65 -0.31 5.94
C ASP A 13 -41.38 0.56 5.88
N PRO A 14 -40.86 0.85 4.67
CA PRO A 14 -39.65 1.65 4.49
C PRO A 14 -39.76 3.08 5.05
N ASN A 15 -40.96 3.68 5.00
CA ASN A 15 -41.19 5.03 5.50
C ASN A 15 -41.18 5.04 7.04
N GLY A 16 -41.82 4.05 7.67
CA GLY A 16 -41.75 3.85 9.12
C GLY A 16 -40.31 3.63 9.59
N LEU A 17 -39.53 2.84 8.87
CA LEU A 17 -38.12 2.62 9.17
C LEU A 17 -37.29 3.90 9.02
N GLN A 18 -37.50 4.67 7.96
CA GLN A 18 -36.82 5.96 7.74
C GLN A 18 -37.11 6.94 8.88
N PHE A 19 -38.39 7.10 9.25
CA PHE A 19 -38.81 7.98 10.34
C PHE A 19 -38.19 7.56 11.68
N LEU A 20 -38.22 6.25 11.99
CA LEU A 20 -37.63 5.70 13.21
C LEU A 20 -36.12 5.94 13.25
N ALA A 21 -35.40 5.60 12.18
CA ALA A 21 -33.95 5.75 12.09
C ALA A 21 -33.53 7.23 12.21
N HIS A 22 -34.26 8.14 11.57
CA HIS A 22 -34.02 9.57 11.68
C HIS A 22 -34.23 10.08 13.12
N SER A 23 -35.37 9.75 13.72
CA SER A 23 -35.72 10.20 15.07
C SER A 23 -34.75 9.66 16.13
N LEU A 24 -34.41 8.37 16.06
CA LEU A 24 -33.41 7.77 16.95
C LEU A 24 -32.01 8.33 16.71
N GLY A 25 -31.64 8.54 15.44
CA GLY A 25 -30.39 9.18 15.05
C GLY A 25 -30.22 10.56 15.67
N MET A 26 -31.26 11.40 15.62
CA MET A 26 -31.27 12.73 16.23
C MET A 26 -31.12 12.67 17.76
N LEU A 27 -31.81 11.73 18.42
CA LEU A 27 -31.70 11.57 19.88
C LEU A 27 -30.30 11.13 20.33
N VAL A 28 -29.63 10.26 19.59
CA VAL A 28 -28.23 9.87 19.89
C VAL A 28 -27.20 10.86 19.34
N ALA A 29 -27.63 11.80 18.48
CA ALA A 29 -26.80 12.87 17.95
C ALA A 29 -26.52 13.96 19.00
N GLU A 30 -27.37 14.12 20.02
CA GLU A 30 -27.25 15.19 20.99
C GLU A 30 -26.08 14.96 21.98
N PRO A 31 -25.09 15.87 22.06
CA PRO A 31 -23.90 15.67 22.89
C PRO A 31 -24.15 15.84 24.39
N ALA A 32 -25.25 16.49 24.78
CA ALA A 32 -25.57 16.81 26.17
C ALA A 32 -26.21 15.63 26.93
N SER A 33 -26.85 14.70 26.23
CA SER A 33 -27.39 13.47 26.80
C SER A 33 -26.45 12.32 26.51
N MET A 34 -25.94 11.64 27.53
CA MET A 34 -25.41 10.29 27.34
C MET A 34 -26.61 9.37 27.10
N PRO A 35 -26.89 8.93 25.85
CA PRO A 35 -28.05 8.10 25.59
C PRO A 35 -27.92 6.79 26.37
N SER A 36 -29.05 6.26 26.83
CA SER A 36 -29.05 4.93 27.46
C SER A 36 -28.47 3.89 26.49
N PRO A 37 -27.75 2.87 26.95
CA PRO A 37 -27.21 1.82 26.08
C PRO A 37 -28.27 1.16 25.18
N THR A 38 -29.51 1.04 25.68
CA THR A 38 -30.66 0.54 24.93
C THR A 38 -31.03 1.44 23.76
N LEU A 39 -31.04 2.76 23.98
CA LEU A 39 -31.34 3.74 22.93
C LEU A 39 -30.24 3.72 21.85
N THR A 40 -28.98 3.69 22.27
CA THR A 40 -27.81 3.60 21.38
C THR A 40 -27.89 2.37 20.47
N ARG A 41 -28.17 1.19 21.04
CA ARG A 41 -28.37 -0.04 20.26
C ARG A 41 -29.58 0.08 19.33
N GLY A 42 -30.72 0.54 19.84
CA GLY A 42 -31.93 0.72 19.04
C GLY A 42 -31.70 1.60 17.81
N ALA A 43 -31.02 2.74 17.99
CA ALA A 43 -30.62 3.63 16.91
C ALA A 43 -29.68 2.94 15.91
N ALA A 44 -28.66 2.23 16.41
CA ALA A 44 -27.72 1.51 15.56
C ALA A 44 -28.40 0.46 14.68
N TYR A 45 -29.26 -0.39 15.27
CA TYR A 45 -30.01 -1.40 14.51
C TYR A 45 -30.97 -0.78 13.49
N ALA A 46 -31.64 0.33 13.81
CA ALA A 46 -32.53 1.01 12.89
C ALA A 46 -31.77 1.60 11.68
N LEU A 47 -30.62 2.24 11.92
CA LEU A 47 -29.78 2.82 10.86
C LEU A 47 -29.14 1.75 9.98
N VAL A 48 -28.66 0.65 10.58
CA VAL A 48 -28.13 -0.49 9.80
C VAL A 48 -29.22 -1.11 8.94
N ALA A 49 -30.42 -1.32 9.50
CA ALA A 49 -31.56 -1.81 8.73
C ALA A 49 -31.91 -0.86 7.56
N LEU A 50 -31.94 0.46 7.80
CA LEU A 50 -32.19 1.46 6.76
C LEU A 50 -31.13 1.39 5.65
N SER A 51 -29.85 1.29 6.02
CA SER A 51 -28.74 1.14 5.07
C SER A 51 -28.78 -0.17 4.27
N ALA A 52 -29.46 -1.20 4.78
CA ALA A 52 -29.59 -2.50 4.13
C ALA A 52 -30.85 -2.61 3.24
N THR A 53 -31.67 -1.55 3.17
CA THR A 53 -32.90 -1.56 2.36
C THR A 53 -32.59 -1.72 0.87
N PRO A 54 -33.49 -2.31 0.08
CA PRO A 54 -33.34 -2.41 -1.37
C PRO A 54 -33.57 -1.08 -2.10
N GLN A 55 -34.09 -0.06 -1.41
CA GLN A 55 -34.33 1.27 -1.98
C GLN A 55 -33.04 2.10 -1.88
N PRO A 56 -32.39 2.43 -3.02
CA PRO A 56 -31.05 3.02 -3.01
C PRO A 56 -30.99 4.36 -2.28
N GLU A 57 -32.04 5.18 -2.39
CA GLU A 57 -32.15 6.48 -1.73
C GLU A 57 -32.16 6.35 -0.20
N LEU A 58 -33.02 5.48 0.34
CA LEU A 58 -33.09 5.21 1.78
C LEU A 58 -31.81 4.55 2.28
N ALA A 59 -31.26 3.61 1.51
CA ALA A 59 -30.03 2.93 1.85
C ALA A 59 -28.85 3.91 1.94
N SER A 60 -28.77 4.86 1.00
CA SER A 60 -27.77 5.95 1.02
C SER A 60 -27.97 6.89 2.21
N GLN A 61 -29.21 7.25 2.54
CA GLN A 61 -29.50 8.09 3.73
C GLN A 61 -29.08 7.40 5.02
N GLY A 62 -29.40 6.11 5.18
CA GLY A 62 -28.97 5.31 6.33
C GLY A 62 -27.46 5.20 6.44
N ALA A 63 -26.77 4.98 5.32
CA ALA A 63 -25.32 4.92 5.27
C ALA A 63 -24.66 6.26 5.63
N GLY A 64 -25.19 7.38 5.12
CA GLY A 64 -24.74 8.73 5.47
C GLY A 64 -24.89 9.03 6.95
N ALA A 65 -26.08 8.81 7.51
CA ALA A 65 -26.33 9.00 8.93
C ALA A 65 -25.45 8.11 9.82
N LEU A 66 -25.20 6.85 9.41
CA LEU A 66 -24.25 5.98 10.09
C LEU A 66 -22.84 6.58 10.10
N ALA A 67 -22.39 7.08 8.95
CA ALA A 67 -21.06 7.64 8.81
C ALA A 67 -20.85 8.93 9.63
N ASP A 68 -21.88 9.76 9.73
CA ASP A 68 -21.87 10.99 10.54
C ASP A 68 -21.83 10.71 12.05
N LEU A 69 -22.47 9.62 12.48
CA LEU A 69 -22.56 9.23 13.89
C LEU A 69 -21.39 8.36 14.37
N THR A 70 -20.70 7.68 13.45
CA THR A 70 -19.59 6.76 13.76
C THR A 70 -18.41 7.40 14.53
N PRO A 71 -18.03 8.67 14.32
CA PRO A 71 -16.98 9.32 15.11
C PRO A 71 -17.23 9.31 16.64
N LYS A 72 -18.46 9.03 17.08
CA LYS A 72 -18.80 8.86 18.50
C LYS A 72 -18.48 7.44 18.95
N PRO A 73 -17.54 7.23 19.90
CA PRO A 73 -17.04 5.89 20.23
C PRO A 73 -18.13 4.89 20.66
N HIS A 74 -19.13 5.33 21.43
CA HIS A 74 -20.22 4.47 21.89
C HIS A 74 -21.16 4.02 20.76
N LEU A 75 -21.29 4.79 19.67
CA LEU A 75 -22.10 4.42 18.51
C LEU A 75 -21.31 3.51 17.55
N SER A 76 -20.02 3.75 17.36
CA SER A 76 -19.16 2.87 16.54
C SER A 76 -19.26 1.40 16.97
N ALA A 77 -19.11 1.13 18.27
CA ALA A 77 -19.24 -0.23 18.81
C ALA A 77 -20.66 -0.81 18.60
N ALA A 78 -21.70 0.01 18.78
CA ALA A 78 -23.09 -0.41 18.57
C ALA A 78 -23.39 -0.71 17.10
N PHE A 79 -22.82 0.02 16.14
CA PHE A 79 -22.95 -0.26 14.71
C PHE A 79 -22.30 -1.58 14.31
N VAL A 80 -21.12 -1.88 14.87
CA VAL A 80 -20.47 -3.18 14.68
C VAL A 80 -21.35 -4.30 15.25
N GLU A 81 -21.87 -4.15 16.47
CA GLU A 81 -22.80 -5.11 17.10
C GLU A 81 -24.06 -5.33 16.24
N ALA A 82 -24.56 -4.27 15.60
CA ALA A 82 -25.72 -4.31 14.71
C ALA A 82 -25.43 -4.89 13.32
N GLY A 83 -24.18 -5.21 12.97
CA GLY A 83 -23.82 -5.79 11.68
C GLY A 83 -23.68 -4.76 10.54
N ALA A 84 -23.25 -3.53 10.84
CA ALA A 84 -23.11 -2.46 9.84
C ALA A 84 -22.11 -2.77 8.71
N LEU A 85 -21.04 -3.52 9.00
CA LEU A 85 -19.85 -3.59 8.14
C LEU A 85 -20.15 -4.11 6.72
N PRO A 86 -20.90 -5.21 6.51
CA PRO A 86 -21.21 -5.67 5.16
C PRO A 86 -22.08 -4.66 4.38
N ALA A 87 -22.97 -3.94 5.05
CA ALA A 87 -23.79 -2.91 4.41
C ALA A 87 -22.94 -1.71 3.98
N VAL A 88 -22.07 -1.22 4.86
CA VAL A 88 -21.14 -0.12 4.55
C VAL A 88 -20.19 -0.49 3.41
N VAL A 89 -19.60 -1.68 3.43
CA VAL A 89 -18.72 -2.14 2.35
C VAL A 89 -19.46 -2.24 1.01
N ARG A 90 -20.70 -2.74 1.00
CA ARG A 90 -21.53 -2.79 -0.21
C ARG A 90 -21.80 -1.40 -0.78
N HIS A 91 -22.08 -0.42 0.08
CA HIS A 91 -22.26 0.98 -0.33
C HIS A 91 -21.00 1.58 -0.93
N ILE A 92 -19.85 1.38 -0.28
CA ILE A 92 -18.54 1.77 -0.81
C ILE A 92 -18.33 1.15 -2.20
N GLN A 93 -18.61 -0.14 -2.39
CA GLN A 93 -18.44 -0.82 -3.69
C GLN A 93 -19.34 -0.24 -4.79
N ASN A 94 -20.59 0.08 -4.45
CA ASN A 94 -21.53 0.65 -5.41
C ASN A 94 -21.13 2.08 -5.80
N MET A 95 -20.78 2.91 -4.81
CA MET A 95 -20.43 4.31 -5.01
C MET A 95 -19.04 4.49 -5.64
N ALA A 96 -18.08 3.60 -5.38
CA ALA A 96 -16.73 3.68 -5.96
C ALA A 96 -16.73 3.64 -7.50
N ARG A 97 -17.80 3.14 -8.13
CA ARG A 97 -17.93 3.07 -9.59
C ARG A 97 -18.42 4.37 -10.22
N SER A 98 -19.16 5.19 -9.48
CA SER A 98 -19.81 6.40 -10.00
C SER A 98 -19.24 7.68 -9.38
N GLU A 99 -18.99 7.67 -8.07
CA GLU A 99 -18.68 8.86 -7.26
C GLU A 99 -17.66 8.51 -6.17
N ALA A 100 -16.41 8.27 -6.57
CA ALA A 100 -15.35 7.86 -5.64
C ALA A 100 -15.12 8.86 -4.49
N ASN A 101 -15.34 10.17 -4.71
CA ASN A 101 -15.18 11.18 -3.65
C ASN A 101 -16.30 11.09 -2.59
N ALA A 102 -17.51 10.71 -2.97
CA ALA A 102 -18.63 10.54 -2.03
C ALA A 102 -18.42 9.35 -1.07
N VAL A 103 -17.52 8.42 -1.42
CA VAL A 103 -17.16 7.24 -0.61
C VAL A 103 -16.36 7.62 0.65
N VAL A 104 -15.67 8.77 0.64
CA VAL A 104 -14.69 9.17 1.66
C VAL A 104 -15.27 9.14 3.08
N THR A 105 -16.49 9.64 3.27
CA THR A 105 -17.15 9.68 4.57
C THR A 105 -17.47 8.27 5.10
N LEU A 106 -17.91 7.36 4.23
CA LEU A 106 -18.16 5.95 4.56
C LEU A 106 -16.85 5.20 4.84
N ALA A 107 -15.81 5.46 4.08
CA ALA A 107 -14.48 4.87 4.31
C ALA A 107 -13.93 5.29 5.67
N ARG A 108 -14.04 6.58 6.03
CA ARG A 108 -13.66 7.08 7.35
C ARG A 108 -14.42 6.36 8.47
N ALA A 109 -15.74 6.22 8.31
CA ALA A 109 -16.57 5.50 9.28
C ALA A 109 -16.14 4.03 9.41
N LEU A 110 -15.91 3.35 8.29
CA LEU A 110 -15.37 1.98 8.28
C LEU A 110 -14.03 1.90 9.02
N GLY A 111 -13.11 2.81 8.72
CA GLY A 111 -11.81 2.90 9.39
C GLY A 111 -11.91 3.12 10.90
N VAL A 112 -12.91 3.86 11.38
CA VAL A 112 -13.17 4.05 12.82
C VAL A 112 -13.76 2.77 13.45
N MET A 113 -14.68 2.08 12.77
CA MET A 113 -15.29 0.85 13.30
C MET A 113 -14.29 -0.30 13.43
N VAL A 114 -13.27 -0.37 12.57
CA VAL A 114 -12.28 -1.46 12.56
C VAL A 114 -10.97 -1.14 13.31
N ALA A 115 -10.74 0.12 13.69
CA ALA A 115 -9.45 0.59 14.22
C ALA A 115 -8.93 -0.30 15.36
N ASP A 116 -9.78 -0.60 16.35
CA ASP A 116 -9.41 -1.33 17.57
C ASP A 116 -10.18 -2.65 17.75
N ASN A 117 -10.88 -3.12 16.71
CA ASN A 117 -11.72 -4.31 16.78
C ASN A 117 -11.37 -5.30 15.67
N GLU A 118 -10.67 -6.38 16.05
CA GLU A 118 -10.23 -7.41 15.10
C GLU A 118 -11.38 -8.19 14.46
N ALA A 119 -12.43 -8.52 15.23
CA ALA A 119 -13.60 -9.20 14.68
C ALA A 119 -14.33 -8.32 13.65
N ALA A 120 -14.45 -7.01 13.93
CA ALA A 120 -14.99 -6.04 12.98
C ALA A 120 -14.13 -5.95 11.72
N ARG A 121 -12.80 -5.90 11.87
CA ARG A 121 -11.87 -5.90 10.74
C ARG A 121 -12.08 -7.12 9.84
N LEU A 122 -12.07 -8.32 10.41
CA LEU A 122 -12.24 -9.56 9.66
C LEU A 122 -13.59 -9.61 8.93
N ALA A 123 -14.68 -9.18 9.58
CA ALA A 123 -16.00 -9.11 8.95
C ALA A 123 -16.04 -8.11 7.77
N ALA A 124 -15.33 -6.97 7.90
CA ALA A 124 -15.20 -6.01 6.79
C ALA A 124 -14.35 -6.55 5.64
N VAL A 125 -13.28 -7.30 5.94
CA VAL A 125 -12.43 -7.95 4.94
C VAL A 125 -13.21 -9.03 4.19
N GLU A 126 -13.94 -9.90 4.90
CA GLU A 126 -14.81 -10.93 4.33
C GLU A 126 -15.89 -10.35 3.42
N ALA A 127 -16.44 -9.18 3.79
CA ALA A 127 -17.37 -8.43 2.94
C ALA A 127 -16.73 -7.81 1.68
N GLY A 128 -15.42 -7.93 1.49
CA GLY A 128 -14.68 -7.35 0.37
C GLY A 128 -14.27 -5.89 0.58
N GLY A 129 -14.08 -5.46 1.83
CA GLY A 129 -13.75 -4.08 2.19
C GLY A 129 -12.43 -3.58 1.59
N ILE A 130 -11.41 -4.44 1.53
CA ILE A 130 -10.11 -4.12 0.92
C ILE A 130 -10.29 -3.76 -0.57
N LYS A 131 -10.99 -4.63 -1.33
CA LYS A 131 -11.28 -4.41 -2.75
C LYS A 131 -12.09 -3.13 -2.97
N ALA A 132 -13.08 -2.89 -2.12
CA ALA A 132 -13.94 -1.72 -2.18
C ALA A 132 -13.15 -0.42 -1.98
N LEU A 133 -12.33 -0.35 -0.92
CA LEU A 133 -11.51 0.82 -0.61
C LEU A 133 -10.40 1.03 -1.63
N GLY A 134 -9.76 -0.03 -2.13
CA GLY A 134 -8.74 0.09 -3.17
C GLY A 134 -9.32 0.62 -4.49
N ALA A 135 -10.51 0.14 -4.91
CA ALA A 135 -11.19 0.69 -6.08
C ALA A 135 -11.56 2.17 -5.88
N ALA A 136 -12.10 2.53 -4.72
CA ALA A 136 -12.41 3.92 -4.40
C ALA A 136 -11.16 4.81 -4.37
N LEU A 137 -10.05 4.33 -3.80
CA LEU A 137 -8.76 5.04 -3.76
C LEU A 137 -8.26 5.36 -5.16
N LEU A 138 -8.33 4.39 -6.07
CA LEU A 138 -7.89 4.56 -7.47
C LEU A 138 -8.80 5.49 -8.28
N GLY A 139 -10.09 5.56 -7.93
CA GLY A 139 -11.06 6.47 -8.57
C GLY A 139 -11.11 7.87 -7.96
N CYS A 140 -10.58 8.07 -6.75
CA CYS A 140 -10.67 9.34 -6.03
C CYS A 140 -9.64 10.35 -6.56
N SER A 141 -10.11 11.53 -6.97
CA SER A 141 -9.26 12.60 -7.50
C SER A 141 -8.78 13.56 -6.42
N GLU A 142 -9.49 13.64 -5.29
CA GLU A 142 -9.21 14.57 -4.20
C GLU A 142 -8.07 14.06 -3.32
N VAL A 143 -7.10 14.92 -2.99
CA VAL A 143 -5.93 14.54 -2.19
C VAL A 143 -6.34 14.10 -0.78
N GLU A 144 -7.16 14.90 -0.09
CA GLU A 144 -7.66 14.58 1.26
C GLU A 144 -8.56 13.33 1.27
N GLY A 145 -9.33 13.13 0.20
CA GLY A 145 -10.15 11.94 0.01
C GLY A 145 -9.29 10.68 -0.13
N ARG A 146 -8.27 10.71 -1.00
CA ARG A 146 -7.29 9.62 -1.14
C ARG A 146 -6.57 9.32 0.16
N LEU A 147 -6.21 10.36 0.91
CA LEU A 147 -5.59 10.20 2.22
C LEU A 147 -6.49 9.42 3.18
N THR A 148 -7.75 9.82 3.29
CA THR A 148 -8.73 9.15 4.15
C THR A 148 -8.97 7.69 3.72
N LEU A 149 -9.05 7.44 2.41
CA LEU A 149 -9.22 6.10 1.85
C LEU A 149 -8.00 5.22 2.15
N ALA A 150 -6.79 5.75 1.98
CA ALA A 150 -5.54 5.05 2.26
C ALA A 150 -5.38 4.73 3.75
N LEU A 151 -5.68 5.67 4.63
CA LEU A 151 -5.69 5.45 6.08
C LEU A 151 -6.67 4.33 6.46
N SER A 152 -7.86 4.32 5.86
CA SER A 152 -8.88 3.31 6.11
C SER A 152 -8.48 1.94 5.56
N LEU A 153 -7.82 1.91 4.39
CA LEU A 153 -7.28 0.69 3.80
C LEU A 153 -6.15 0.11 4.65
N ALA A 154 -5.23 0.94 5.15
CA ALA A 154 -4.15 0.51 6.05
C ALA A 154 -4.72 -0.11 7.34
N LYS A 155 -5.77 0.49 7.92
CA LYS A 155 -6.46 -0.07 9.10
C LYS A 155 -7.13 -1.41 8.83
N LEU A 156 -7.61 -1.68 7.61
CA LEU A 156 -8.12 -3.00 7.25
C LEU A 156 -6.98 -4.00 7.03
N ALA A 157 -5.92 -3.59 6.34
CA ALA A 157 -4.77 -4.46 6.04
C ALA A 157 -4.03 -4.89 7.31
N ARG A 158 -3.77 -3.96 8.27
CA ARG A 158 -2.93 -4.17 9.47
C ARG A 158 -1.65 -4.96 9.16
N GLY A 159 -0.88 -4.48 8.19
CA GLY A 159 0.35 -5.12 7.73
C GLY A 159 0.16 -6.25 6.71
N ASP A 160 -1.03 -6.82 6.54
CA ASP A 160 -1.31 -7.81 5.49
C ASP A 160 -1.57 -7.14 4.13
N TRP A 161 -0.51 -6.56 3.58
CA TRP A 161 -0.52 -5.96 2.24
C TRP A 161 -0.57 -7.02 1.12
N GLY A 162 -0.43 -8.31 1.45
CA GLY A 162 -0.67 -9.43 0.54
C GLY A 162 -2.12 -9.48 0.10
N ALA A 163 -3.06 -9.46 1.05
CA ALA A 163 -4.50 -9.40 0.74
C ALA A 163 -4.88 -8.15 -0.06
N ALA A 164 -4.24 -7.00 0.24
CA ALA A 164 -4.43 -5.77 -0.54
C ALA A 164 -3.93 -5.89 -1.98
N TYR A 165 -2.77 -6.51 -2.18
CA TYR A 165 -2.23 -6.82 -3.50
C TYR A 165 -3.14 -7.77 -4.28
N GLU A 166 -3.62 -8.86 -3.67
CA GLU A 166 -4.50 -9.82 -4.33
C GLU A 166 -5.83 -9.19 -4.76
N ALA A 167 -6.37 -8.28 -3.94
CA ALA A 167 -7.64 -7.63 -4.21
C ALA A 167 -7.56 -6.51 -5.27
N CYS A 168 -6.46 -5.75 -5.27
CA CYS A 168 -6.37 -4.45 -5.97
C CYS A 168 -5.11 -4.28 -6.85
N GLY A 169 -4.13 -5.16 -6.72
CA GLY A 169 -2.84 -5.09 -7.42
C GLY A 169 -1.92 -3.97 -6.94
N TRP A 170 -0.82 -3.80 -7.68
CA TRP A 170 0.16 -2.74 -7.44
C TRP A 170 -0.39 -1.31 -7.47
N PRO A 171 -1.32 -0.93 -8.36
CA PRO A 171 -1.80 0.45 -8.43
C PRO A 171 -2.30 0.99 -7.08
N ALA A 172 -3.02 0.17 -6.30
CA ALA A 172 -3.52 0.60 -4.99
C ALA A 172 -2.39 0.76 -3.97
N ILE A 173 -1.40 -0.14 -3.97
CA ILE A 173 -0.25 -0.07 -3.05
C ILE A 173 0.60 1.16 -3.36
N LEU A 174 0.88 1.41 -4.65
CA LEU A 174 1.62 2.58 -5.10
C LEU A 174 0.84 3.87 -4.81
N ALA A 175 -0.49 3.86 -4.94
CA ALA A 175 -1.33 5.00 -4.56
C ALA A 175 -1.23 5.33 -3.07
N VAL A 176 -1.20 4.32 -2.19
CA VAL A 176 -0.99 4.54 -0.75
C VAL A 176 0.42 5.05 -0.47
N LEU A 177 1.45 4.45 -1.07
CA LEU A 177 2.84 4.91 -0.94
C LEU A 177 3.04 6.35 -1.42
N ASN A 178 2.36 6.75 -2.50
CA ASN A 178 2.48 8.09 -3.11
C ASN A 178 1.88 9.20 -2.25
N LEU A 179 1.06 8.88 -1.26
CA LEU A 179 0.62 9.86 -0.25
C LEU A 179 1.76 10.20 0.72
N GLY A 180 2.83 9.41 0.74
CA GLY A 180 4.08 9.71 1.44
C GLY A 180 3.89 9.98 2.93
N SER A 181 4.68 10.92 3.46
CA SER A 181 4.64 11.32 4.87
C SER A 181 3.36 12.04 5.30
N GLU A 182 2.55 12.55 4.36
CA GLU A 182 1.30 13.25 4.66
C GLU A 182 0.28 12.34 5.36
N ALA A 183 0.35 11.03 5.11
CA ALA A 183 -0.53 10.02 5.68
C ALA A 183 -0.19 9.57 7.11
N SER A 184 0.88 10.10 7.71
CA SER A 184 1.62 9.54 8.86
C SER A 184 2.79 8.68 8.42
N GLY A 185 3.98 9.03 8.93
CA GLY A 185 5.20 8.25 8.70
C GLY A 185 5.08 6.79 9.13
N ALA A 186 4.24 6.48 10.13
CA ALA A 186 3.99 5.10 10.56
C ALA A 186 3.30 4.28 9.46
N ILE A 187 2.30 4.85 8.78
CA ILE A 187 1.56 4.16 7.71
C ILE A 187 2.42 4.06 6.47
N HIS A 188 3.16 5.11 6.11
CA HIS A 188 4.11 5.06 5.00
C HIS A 188 5.12 3.93 5.18
N LEU A 189 5.69 3.79 6.39
CA LEU A 189 6.62 2.72 6.70
C LEU A 189 5.94 1.33 6.70
N GLU A 190 4.72 1.22 7.22
CA GLU A 190 3.95 -0.03 7.20
C GLU A 190 3.71 -0.52 5.76
N VAL A 191 3.26 0.38 4.88
CA VAL A 191 2.99 0.09 3.47
C VAL A 191 4.29 -0.24 2.74
N ALA A 192 5.37 0.49 3.03
CA ALA A 192 6.69 0.22 2.44
C ALA A 192 7.21 -1.17 2.82
N ASN A 193 7.03 -1.60 4.08
CA ASN A 193 7.35 -2.96 4.50
C ASN A 193 6.47 -4.01 3.80
N GLY A 194 5.18 -3.72 3.61
CA GLY A 194 4.27 -4.57 2.84
C GLY A 194 4.70 -4.71 1.37
N ALA A 195 4.98 -3.60 0.71
CA ALA A 195 5.48 -3.56 -0.67
C ALA A 195 6.84 -4.27 -0.79
N ALA A 196 7.74 -4.08 0.17
CA ALA A 196 9.02 -4.77 0.22
C ALA A 196 8.85 -6.29 0.37
N THR A 197 7.89 -6.74 1.20
CA THR A 197 7.54 -8.15 1.33
C THR A 197 7.04 -8.73 0.00
N LEU A 198 6.15 -8.02 -0.70
CA LEU A 198 5.66 -8.42 -2.02
C LEU A 198 6.81 -8.56 -3.03
N MET A 199 7.79 -7.66 -2.99
CA MET A 199 8.99 -7.73 -3.84
C MET A 199 9.89 -8.93 -3.55
N THR A 200 9.71 -9.66 -2.45
CA THR A 200 10.43 -10.93 -2.23
C THR A 200 9.80 -12.10 -3.00
N THR A 201 8.54 -11.96 -3.44
CA THR A 201 7.83 -12.98 -4.22
C THR A 201 8.01 -12.78 -5.72
N VAL A 202 8.23 -13.88 -6.47
CA VAL A 202 8.48 -13.82 -7.92
C VAL A 202 7.26 -13.24 -8.66
N VAL A 203 6.06 -13.74 -8.36
CA VAL A 203 4.81 -13.35 -9.04
C VAL A 203 4.55 -11.85 -8.94
N SER A 204 4.65 -11.29 -7.73
CA SER A 204 4.40 -9.85 -7.54
C SER A 204 5.48 -9.00 -8.20
N ARG A 205 6.75 -9.43 -8.18
CA ARG A 205 7.83 -8.75 -8.91
C ARG A 205 7.59 -8.72 -10.42
N GLU A 206 7.24 -9.85 -11.00
CA GLU A 206 6.99 -9.97 -12.45
C GLU A 206 5.80 -9.11 -12.87
N ALA A 207 4.76 -9.05 -12.05
CA ALA A 207 3.61 -8.18 -12.27
C ALA A 207 4.02 -6.68 -12.26
N LEU A 208 4.87 -6.26 -11.32
CA LEU A 208 5.36 -4.88 -11.27
C LEU A 208 6.29 -4.55 -12.44
N ALA A 209 7.10 -5.51 -12.90
CA ALA A 209 8.03 -5.31 -14.00
C ALA A 209 7.33 -4.97 -15.33
N GLN A 210 6.03 -5.26 -15.46
CA GLN A 210 5.21 -4.84 -16.60
C GLN A 210 4.79 -3.35 -16.55
N ASP A 211 5.01 -2.68 -15.42
CA ASP A 211 4.77 -1.24 -15.22
C ASP A 211 6.08 -0.53 -14.83
N PRO A 212 6.86 -0.04 -15.80
CA PRO A 212 8.16 0.59 -15.54
C PRO A 212 8.07 1.84 -14.65
N ASN A 213 6.98 2.61 -14.75
CA ASN A 213 6.78 3.81 -13.94
C ASN A 213 6.48 3.44 -12.48
N GLY A 214 5.60 2.45 -12.28
CA GLY A 214 5.32 1.91 -10.96
C GLY A 214 6.56 1.30 -10.30
N LEU A 215 7.37 0.57 -11.07
CA LEU A 215 8.65 0.01 -10.61
C LEU A 215 9.65 1.11 -10.23
N GLN A 216 9.81 2.13 -11.08
CA GLN A 216 10.69 3.27 -10.81
C GLN A 216 10.27 3.98 -9.51
N PHE A 217 8.98 4.28 -9.37
CA PHE A 217 8.43 4.91 -8.17
C PHE A 217 8.70 4.05 -6.94
N LEU A 218 8.38 2.75 -6.97
CA LEU A 218 8.60 1.87 -5.82
C LEU A 218 10.09 1.77 -5.46
N ALA A 219 10.95 1.55 -6.45
CA ALA A 219 12.39 1.43 -6.23
C ALA A 219 12.97 2.71 -5.61
N HIS A 220 12.52 3.88 -6.08
CA HIS A 220 12.91 5.16 -5.51
C HIS A 220 12.41 5.31 -4.06
N SER A 221 11.11 5.06 -3.80
CA SER A 221 10.54 5.18 -2.45
C SER A 221 11.22 4.25 -1.44
N LEU A 222 11.40 2.98 -1.78
CA LEU A 222 12.08 2.02 -0.90
C LEU A 222 13.57 2.35 -0.75
N GLY A 223 14.22 2.76 -1.84
CA GLY A 223 15.62 3.20 -1.85
C GLY A 223 15.86 4.37 -0.89
N MET A 224 15.00 5.38 -0.91
CA MET A 224 15.06 6.52 0.00
C MET A 224 14.89 6.11 1.47
N LEU A 225 13.95 5.20 1.76
CA LEU A 225 13.73 4.71 3.12
C LEU A 225 14.92 3.92 3.67
N VAL A 226 15.56 3.06 2.85
CA VAL A 226 16.79 2.36 3.29
C VAL A 226 18.03 3.25 3.25
N ALA A 227 17.96 4.39 2.54
CA ALA A 227 19.03 5.37 2.51
C ALA A 227 19.13 6.17 3.82
N GLU A 228 18.03 6.30 4.56
CA GLU A 228 17.93 7.16 5.73
C GLU A 228 18.83 6.70 6.89
N PRO A 229 19.85 7.48 7.30
CA PRO A 229 20.84 7.06 8.31
C PRO A 229 20.24 6.84 9.71
N ALA A 230 19.14 7.53 10.02
CA ALA A 230 18.48 7.49 11.32
C ALA A 230 17.58 6.25 11.48
N SER A 231 17.18 5.62 10.37
CA SER A 231 16.39 4.40 10.40
C SER A 231 17.34 3.21 10.33
N MET A 232 17.18 2.26 11.26
CA MET A 232 17.70 0.91 11.04
C MET A 232 16.62 0.18 10.23
N PRO A 233 16.75 0.08 8.89
CA PRO A 233 15.70 -0.52 8.09
C PRO A 233 15.49 -1.97 8.50
N SER A 234 14.25 -2.44 8.44
CA SER A 234 13.95 -3.84 8.67
C SER A 234 14.66 -4.70 7.59
N PRO A 235 15.09 -5.94 7.90
CA PRO A 235 15.68 -6.83 6.89
C PRO A 235 14.76 -7.09 5.70
N THR A 236 13.44 -7.00 5.92
CA THR A 236 12.42 -7.11 4.87
C THR A 236 12.45 -5.90 3.95
N LEU A 237 12.50 -4.69 4.51
CA LEU A 237 12.59 -3.45 3.75
C LEU A 237 13.86 -3.40 2.90
N THR A 238 15.00 -3.76 3.50
CA THR A 238 16.30 -3.87 2.81
C THR A 238 16.24 -4.83 1.61
N ARG A 239 15.70 -6.05 1.81
CA ARG A 239 15.58 -7.03 0.73
C ARG A 239 14.61 -6.58 -0.36
N GLY A 240 13.45 -6.05 0.00
CA GLY A 240 12.49 -5.56 -0.98
C GLY A 240 13.02 -4.38 -1.80
N ALA A 241 13.73 -3.44 -1.16
CA ALA A 241 14.41 -2.34 -1.85
C ALA A 241 15.47 -2.88 -2.83
N ALA A 242 16.26 -3.87 -2.41
CA ALA A 242 17.23 -4.54 -3.27
C ALA A 242 16.58 -5.16 -4.51
N TYR A 243 15.52 -5.96 -4.33
CA TYR A 243 14.78 -6.54 -5.45
C TYR A 243 14.19 -5.49 -6.39
N ALA A 244 13.64 -4.39 -5.86
CA ALA A 244 13.08 -3.31 -6.67
C ALA A 244 14.15 -2.59 -7.51
N LEU A 245 15.31 -2.27 -6.90
CA LEU A 245 16.42 -1.60 -7.60
C LEU A 245 17.08 -2.50 -8.64
N VAL A 246 17.26 -3.78 -8.34
CA VAL A 246 17.78 -4.76 -9.31
C VAL A 246 16.81 -4.91 -10.48
N ALA A 247 15.51 -5.05 -10.21
CA ALA A 247 14.50 -5.09 -11.26
C ALA A 247 14.52 -3.82 -12.12
N LEU A 248 14.64 -2.64 -11.51
CA LEU A 248 14.74 -1.36 -12.23
C LEU A 248 15.98 -1.31 -13.13
N SER A 249 17.15 -1.75 -12.64
CA SER A 249 18.39 -1.86 -13.42
C SER A 249 18.33 -2.89 -14.54
N ALA A 250 17.42 -3.86 -14.45
CA ALA A 250 17.22 -4.89 -15.46
C ALA A 250 16.19 -4.49 -16.53
N THR A 251 15.56 -3.32 -16.42
CA THR A 251 14.56 -2.86 -17.38
C THR A 251 15.16 -2.66 -18.79
N PRO A 252 14.36 -2.84 -19.86
CA PRO A 252 14.82 -2.58 -21.22
C PRO A 252 14.96 -1.08 -21.54
N GLN A 253 14.46 -0.20 -20.68
CA GLN A 253 14.52 1.25 -20.88
C GLN A 253 15.86 1.79 -20.34
N PRO A 254 16.78 2.28 -21.20
CA PRO A 254 18.14 2.59 -20.79
C PRO A 254 18.22 3.67 -19.70
N GLU A 255 17.30 4.65 -19.71
CA GLU A 255 17.23 5.71 -18.72
C GLU A 255 16.87 5.17 -17.33
N LEU A 256 15.80 4.37 -17.24
CA LEU A 256 15.38 3.74 -15.98
C LEU A 256 16.42 2.74 -15.48
N ALA A 257 17.00 1.95 -16.39
CA ALA A 257 18.04 1.00 -16.06
C ALA A 257 19.27 1.70 -15.47
N SER A 258 19.71 2.80 -16.09
CA SER A 258 20.79 3.65 -15.57
C SER A 258 20.47 4.23 -14.19
N GLN A 259 19.24 4.72 -13.98
CA GLN A 259 18.81 5.20 -12.65
C GLN A 259 18.86 4.11 -11.59
N GLY A 260 18.37 2.90 -11.90
CA GLY A 260 18.45 1.76 -11.00
C GLY A 260 19.90 1.38 -10.68
N ALA A 261 20.76 1.35 -11.69
CA ALA A 261 22.19 1.04 -11.54
C ALA A 261 22.93 2.10 -10.69
N GLY A 262 22.65 3.38 -10.90
CA GLY A 262 23.19 4.47 -10.09
C GLY A 262 22.78 4.35 -8.62
N ALA A 263 21.49 4.16 -8.36
CA ALA A 263 20.97 3.98 -7.01
C ALA A 263 21.53 2.72 -6.32
N LEU A 264 21.70 1.61 -7.04
CA LEU A 264 22.43 0.43 -6.54
C LEU A 264 23.84 0.80 -6.12
N ALA A 265 24.58 1.51 -6.98
CA ALA A 265 25.97 1.87 -6.72
C ALA A 265 26.13 2.81 -5.52
N ASP A 266 25.22 3.77 -5.35
CA ASP A 266 25.21 4.71 -4.23
C ASP A 266 24.91 4.02 -2.88
N LEU A 267 24.05 2.99 -2.90
CA LEU A 267 23.62 2.28 -1.70
C LEU A 267 24.55 1.11 -1.32
N THR A 268 25.29 0.56 -2.27
CA THR A 268 26.18 -0.61 -2.07
C THR A 268 27.25 -0.43 -0.98
N PRO A 269 27.86 0.75 -0.77
CA PRO A 269 28.82 0.96 0.33
C PRO A 269 28.27 0.65 1.72
N LYS A 270 26.94 0.53 1.89
CA LYS A 270 26.32 0.12 3.15
C LYS A 270 26.33 -1.42 3.27
N PRO A 271 27.02 -2.00 4.28
CA PRO A 271 27.25 -3.46 4.35
C PRO A 271 25.97 -4.31 4.32
N HIS A 272 24.90 -3.84 4.97
CA HIS A 272 23.63 -4.56 5.03
C HIS A 272 22.87 -4.57 3.69
N LEU A 273 23.10 -3.60 2.81
CA LEU A 273 22.50 -3.53 1.47
C LEU A 273 23.29 -4.36 0.46
N SER A 274 24.63 -4.36 0.55
CA SER A 274 25.49 -5.15 -0.34
C SER A 274 25.08 -6.64 -0.38
N ALA A 275 24.88 -7.27 0.78
CA ALA A 275 24.43 -8.66 0.85
C ALA A 275 23.04 -8.87 0.23
N ALA A 276 22.11 -7.95 0.47
CA ALA A 276 20.76 -8.01 -0.10
C ALA A 276 20.76 -7.83 -1.63
N PHE A 277 21.64 -7.00 -2.18
CA PHE A 277 21.80 -6.85 -3.64
C PHE A 277 22.34 -8.12 -4.29
N VAL A 278 23.29 -8.80 -3.67
CA VAL A 278 23.77 -10.10 -4.15
C VAL A 278 22.64 -11.13 -4.14
N GLU A 279 21.88 -11.23 -3.05
CA GLU A 279 20.70 -12.12 -2.95
C GLU A 279 19.66 -11.81 -4.03
N ALA A 280 19.41 -10.52 -4.31
CA ALA A 280 18.48 -10.07 -5.33
C ALA A 280 18.96 -10.28 -6.78
N GLY A 281 20.21 -10.74 -6.98
CA GLY A 281 20.76 -10.97 -8.31
C GLY A 281 21.27 -9.70 -8.99
N ALA A 282 21.85 -8.75 -8.26
CA ALA A 282 22.39 -7.50 -8.82
C ALA A 282 23.58 -7.70 -9.75
N LEU A 283 24.40 -8.74 -9.52
CA LEU A 283 25.70 -8.90 -10.21
C LEU A 283 25.56 -8.97 -11.74
N PRO A 284 24.68 -9.80 -12.34
CA PRO A 284 24.51 -9.84 -13.78
C PRO A 284 23.99 -8.52 -14.36
N ALA A 285 23.14 -7.79 -13.62
CA ALA A 285 22.61 -6.50 -14.05
C ALA A 285 23.71 -5.43 -14.08
N VAL A 286 24.52 -5.34 -13.02
CA VAL A 286 25.65 -4.40 -12.93
C VAL A 286 26.69 -4.69 -14.01
N VAL A 287 27.07 -5.96 -14.21
CA VAL A 287 28.03 -6.35 -15.26
C VAL A 287 27.53 -5.97 -16.65
N ARG A 288 26.25 -6.21 -16.94
CA ARG A 288 25.63 -5.81 -18.21
C ARG A 288 25.66 -4.29 -18.39
N HIS A 289 25.39 -3.52 -17.34
CA HIS A 289 25.48 -2.06 -17.40
C HIS A 289 26.88 -1.56 -17.68
N ILE A 290 27.91 -2.12 -17.02
CA ILE A 290 29.31 -1.79 -17.30
C ILE A 290 29.62 -2.05 -18.79
N GLN A 291 29.19 -3.19 -19.33
CA GLN A 291 29.41 -3.51 -20.75
C GLN A 291 28.74 -2.51 -21.70
N ASN A 292 27.54 -2.06 -21.37
CA ASN A 292 26.79 -1.09 -22.18
C ASN A 292 27.38 0.33 -22.10
N MET A 293 27.87 0.73 -20.92
CA MET A 293 28.34 2.09 -20.64
C MET A 293 29.84 2.30 -20.90
N ALA A 294 30.63 1.23 -21.05
CA ALA A 294 32.08 1.27 -21.24
C ALA A 294 32.59 2.19 -22.37
N ARG A 295 31.71 2.63 -23.27
CA ARG A 295 32.05 3.51 -24.40
C ARG A 295 31.55 4.95 -24.25
N SER A 296 30.60 5.23 -23.37
CA SER A 296 29.91 6.51 -23.31
C SER A 296 30.14 7.28 -22.01
N GLU A 297 30.29 6.59 -20.87
CA GLU A 297 30.24 7.23 -19.55
C GLU A 297 31.26 6.62 -18.57
N ALA A 298 32.52 7.07 -18.67
CA ALA A 298 33.62 6.56 -17.85
C ALA A 298 33.34 6.64 -16.33
N ASN A 299 32.77 7.75 -15.86
CA ASN A 299 32.51 7.96 -14.43
C ASN A 299 31.47 6.97 -13.88
N ALA A 300 30.37 6.74 -14.61
CA ALA A 300 29.35 5.79 -14.17
C ALA A 300 29.90 4.36 -14.13
N VAL A 301 30.76 4.00 -15.08
CA VAL A 301 31.45 2.71 -15.13
C VAL A 301 32.37 2.51 -13.91
N VAL A 302 33.12 3.54 -13.50
CA VAL A 302 33.95 3.50 -12.29
C VAL A 302 33.10 3.28 -11.04
N THR A 303 31.99 4.01 -10.89
CA THR A 303 31.09 3.86 -9.73
C THR A 303 30.48 2.46 -9.68
N LEU A 304 30.03 1.92 -10.82
CA LEU A 304 29.48 0.56 -10.91
C LEU A 304 30.54 -0.51 -10.65
N ALA A 305 31.76 -0.34 -11.15
CA ALA A 305 32.86 -1.25 -10.88
C ALA A 305 33.24 -1.27 -9.39
N ARG A 306 33.24 -0.10 -8.74
CA ARG A 306 33.45 0.00 -7.29
C ARG A 306 32.34 -0.71 -6.51
N ALA A 307 31.09 -0.50 -6.91
CA ALA A 307 29.96 -1.21 -6.30
C ALA A 307 30.07 -2.73 -6.49
N LEU A 308 30.43 -3.19 -7.69
CA LEU A 308 30.69 -4.60 -7.96
C LEU A 308 31.80 -5.15 -7.05
N GLY A 309 32.90 -4.41 -6.88
CA GLY A 309 33.99 -4.76 -5.97
C GLY A 309 33.53 -4.94 -4.52
N VAL A 310 32.70 -4.02 -4.02
CA VAL A 310 32.11 -4.11 -2.66
C VAL A 310 31.19 -5.31 -2.52
N MET A 311 30.41 -5.66 -3.56
CA MET A 311 29.52 -6.83 -3.52
C MET A 311 30.27 -8.18 -3.49
N VAL A 312 31.49 -8.25 -4.04
CA VAL A 312 32.26 -9.51 -4.15
C VAL A 312 33.43 -9.63 -3.16
N ALA A 313 33.74 -8.57 -2.39
CA ALA A 313 34.90 -8.49 -1.52
C ALA A 313 34.95 -9.67 -0.52
N ASP A 314 33.83 -9.95 0.15
CA ASP A 314 33.74 -10.92 1.24
C ASP A 314 32.79 -12.09 0.94
N ASN A 315 32.43 -12.31 -0.33
CA ASN A 315 31.50 -13.37 -0.74
C ASN A 315 32.02 -14.11 -1.98
N GLU A 316 32.52 -15.33 -1.78
CA GLU A 316 33.08 -16.18 -2.84
C GLU A 316 32.03 -16.57 -3.89
N ALA A 317 30.80 -16.87 -3.46
CA ALA A 317 29.69 -17.18 -4.37
C ALA A 317 29.33 -15.97 -5.24
N ALA A 318 29.31 -14.76 -4.65
CA ALA A 318 29.12 -13.52 -5.40
C ALA A 318 30.25 -13.29 -6.41
N ARG A 319 31.49 -13.58 -6.03
CA ARG A 319 32.64 -13.47 -6.94
C ARG A 319 32.52 -14.40 -8.14
N LEU A 320 32.17 -15.66 -7.91
CA LEU A 320 31.93 -16.64 -8.97
C LEU A 320 30.78 -16.19 -9.88
N ALA A 321 29.65 -15.77 -9.32
CA ALA A 321 28.51 -15.27 -10.10
C ALA A 321 28.85 -14.03 -10.94
N ALA A 322 29.68 -13.12 -10.42
CA ALA A 322 30.18 -11.97 -11.17
C ALA A 322 31.10 -12.38 -12.33
N VAL A 323 31.94 -13.39 -12.14
CA VAL A 323 32.80 -13.95 -13.20
C VAL A 323 31.96 -14.63 -14.28
N GLU A 324 30.98 -15.45 -13.90
CA GLU A 324 30.06 -16.14 -14.81
C GLU A 324 29.21 -15.15 -15.63
N ALA A 325 28.81 -14.04 -15.03
CA ALA A 325 28.15 -12.94 -15.73
C ALA A 325 29.06 -12.18 -16.72
N GLY A 326 30.37 -12.49 -16.75
CA GLY A 326 31.34 -11.83 -17.63
C GLY A 326 31.97 -10.57 -17.03
N GLY A 327 32.02 -10.45 -15.70
CA GLY A 327 32.54 -9.27 -15.00
C GLY A 327 33.98 -8.91 -15.37
N ILE A 328 34.88 -9.90 -15.48
CA ILE A 328 36.28 -9.68 -15.88
C ILE A 328 36.36 -9.04 -17.28
N LYS A 329 35.58 -9.55 -18.23
CA LYS A 329 35.53 -9.02 -19.60
C LYS A 329 34.97 -7.61 -19.63
N ALA A 330 33.94 -7.34 -18.84
CA ALA A 330 33.32 -6.01 -18.72
C ALA A 330 34.31 -4.97 -18.19
N LEU A 331 35.01 -5.29 -17.09
CA LEU A 331 36.02 -4.42 -16.48
C LEU A 331 37.23 -4.21 -17.41
N GLY A 332 37.71 -5.26 -18.08
CA GLY A 332 38.78 -5.13 -19.07
C GLY A 332 38.41 -4.22 -20.24
N ALA A 333 37.17 -4.31 -20.73
CA ALA A 333 36.67 -3.42 -21.78
C ALA A 333 36.56 -1.97 -21.29
N ALA A 334 36.08 -1.76 -20.06
CA ALA A 334 36.03 -0.45 -19.42
C ALA A 334 37.42 0.18 -19.29
N LEU A 335 38.42 -0.57 -18.81
CA LEU A 335 39.81 -0.11 -18.67
C LEU A 335 40.43 0.32 -20.00
N LEU A 336 40.17 -0.44 -21.08
CA LEU A 336 40.65 -0.11 -22.42
C LEU A 336 39.92 1.11 -23.02
N GLY A 337 38.64 1.29 -22.67
CA GLY A 337 37.81 2.40 -23.12
C GLY A 337 38.06 3.71 -22.38
N CYS A 338 38.52 3.67 -21.12
CA CYS A 338 38.83 4.86 -20.33
C CYS A 338 40.06 5.57 -20.90
N SER A 339 39.87 6.75 -21.50
CA SER A 339 40.94 7.65 -21.93
C SER A 339 41.57 8.44 -20.78
N GLU A 340 40.86 8.59 -19.67
CA GLU A 340 41.32 9.32 -18.49
C GLU A 340 42.19 8.45 -17.58
N VAL A 341 43.35 8.99 -17.18
CA VAL A 341 44.35 8.29 -16.36
C VAL A 341 43.84 7.99 -14.96
N GLU A 342 43.07 8.92 -14.35
CA GLU A 342 42.49 8.72 -13.01
C GLU A 342 41.45 7.61 -12.98
N GLY A 343 40.63 7.48 -14.03
CA GLY A 343 39.69 6.37 -14.19
C GLY A 343 40.39 5.01 -14.25
N ARG A 344 41.56 4.94 -14.89
CA ARG A 344 42.36 3.70 -14.98
C ARG A 344 43.03 3.30 -13.66
N LEU A 345 43.34 4.26 -12.80
CA LEU A 345 43.96 3.98 -11.50
C LEU A 345 42.94 3.55 -10.43
N THR A 346 41.66 3.86 -10.65
CA THR A 346 40.57 3.58 -9.70
C THR A 346 39.88 2.25 -9.96
N LEU A 347 39.90 1.77 -11.22
CA LEU A 347 39.36 0.47 -11.69
C LEU A 347 40.35 -0.68 -11.44
#